data_AF-A0A081CET7-F1
#
_entry.id   AF-A0A081CET7-F1
#
_cell.length_a   1.000
_cell.length_b   1.000
_cell.length_c   1.000
_cell.angle_alpha   90.00
_cell.angle_beta   90.00
_cell.angle_gamma   90.00
#
_symmetry.space_group_name_H-M   'P 1'
#
loop_
_entity.id
_entity.type
_entity.pdbx_description
1 polymer ?
#
loop_
_entity_poly.entity_id
_entity_poly.type
_entity_poly.pdbx_seq_one_letter_code
_entity_poly.pdbx_strand_id
1 'polypeptide(L)'
;MSVPGKVGTFFAGLAGKTTHSKLGFKLLASDPVLDTARHFGFKVVEYDVPPYPLWTAGVIAVRMLSFIVGSAVVAYILYHNVAVKSKAGKWFSIVSLISTLLAWPMLTGRSGVMLLDFWRPALGFRSSLLVWDIFHIRTHDEVRSWSFARFFAQLWTFPKELDDLAERAKEEGYERNARWENLKGMPKVAVEAVAMFGTLYFIPPFELTRNMSQLAYHGYCDALGLCILMALALFGDGLLKALGILINVEMADMFENPLGTTNIRLFWSHWNRAIATVLHRVVFGGGKSKTVIRKKKLEAEAAAKRRFSHMDGMSETDAGHTSGEDEHAHSNGGRRRNASGLKPLSQVADGDAQLRNRKNGKADKKPNGSAASRTGAPAKKSSFAPKAAAAIVTFAMSGIFHEHITYFTLGFANGENFLFFLLNGVATVTATWFKRTYPELNDKIPTWLSVIMLHVFFVSVIPLFCSPFIRSGFFVQLEALRYELMPIRDRPRGSFIYLFGQ
;
A
#
# COMPACT_ATOMS: atom_id res chain seq x y z
N MET A 1 -35.92 14.12 -53.17
CA MET A 1 -36.07 13.20 -52.02
C MET A 1 -37.55 12.91 -51.82
N SER A 2 -37.93 11.64 -51.81
CA SER A 2 -39.33 11.21 -51.64
C SER A 2 -39.80 11.44 -50.19
N VAL A 3 -41.12 11.59 -50.00
CA VAL A 3 -41.77 11.76 -48.68
C VAL A 3 -41.39 10.63 -47.69
N PRO A 4 -41.25 9.35 -48.08
CA PRO A 4 -40.73 8.29 -47.21
C PRO A 4 -39.30 8.55 -46.70
N GLY A 5 -38.44 9.18 -47.51
CA GLY A 5 -37.07 9.53 -47.11
C GLY A 5 -37.04 10.60 -46.03
N LYS A 6 -37.94 11.59 -46.10
CA LYS A 6 -38.07 12.65 -45.07
C LYS A 6 -38.61 12.11 -43.75
N VAL A 7 -39.57 11.18 -43.81
CA VAL A 7 -40.12 10.50 -42.63
C VAL A 7 -39.07 9.59 -41.98
N GLY A 8 -38.26 8.89 -42.77
CA GLY A 8 -37.12 8.11 -42.28
C GLY A 8 -36.05 8.97 -41.57
N THR A 9 -35.67 10.12 -42.13
CA THR A 9 -34.75 11.07 -41.46
C THR A 9 -35.36 11.74 -40.23
N PHE A 10 -36.68 11.98 -40.22
CA PHE A 10 -37.38 12.55 -39.08
C PHE A 10 -37.49 11.56 -37.91
N PHE A 11 -37.80 10.30 -38.18
CA PHE A 11 -37.79 9.24 -37.16
C PHE A 11 -36.37 8.84 -36.72
N ALA A 12 -35.37 8.89 -37.61
CA ALA A 12 -33.96 8.76 -37.22
C ALA A 12 -33.48 9.97 -36.38
N GLY A 13 -34.07 11.16 -36.56
CA GLY A 13 -33.88 12.34 -35.72
C GLY A 13 -34.61 12.27 -34.38
N LEU A 14 -35.76 11.59 -34.31
CA LEU A 14 -36.54 11.31 -33.09
C LEU A 14 -36.00 10.13 -32.28
N ALA A 15 -35.32 9.17 -32.92
CA ALA A 15 -34.39 8.24 -32.28
C ALA A 15 -33.08 8.95 -31.88
N GLY A 16 -33.19 10.22 -31.47
CA GLY A 16 -32.11 11.18 -31.35
C GLY A 16 -31.01 10.61 -30.47
N LYS A 17 -29.82 10.44 -31.07
CA LYS A 17 -28.57 10.21 -30.32
C LYS A 17 -28.57 11.17 -29.14
N THR A 18 -28.75 10.63 -27.93
CA THR A 18 -28.92 11.38 -26.70
C THR A 18 -27.85 12.46 -26.63
N THR A 19 -28.26 13.73 -26.54
CA THR A 19 -27.32 14.85 -26.47
C THR A 19 -26.83 15.09 -25.05
N HIS A 20 -27.49 14.46 -24.07
CA HIS A 20 -27.20 14.56 -22.66
C HIS A 20 -27.06 13.16 -22.04
N SER A 21 -26.21 13.03 -21.03
CA SER A 21 -26.04 11.82 -20.24
C SER A 21 -27.28 11.54 -19.38
N LYS A 22 -27.37 10.34 -18.79
CA LYS A 22 -28.41 10.02 -17.80
C LYS A 22 -28.38 10.95 -16.57
N LEU A 23 -27.27 11.63 -16.34
CA LEU A 23 -27.07 12.62 -15.27
C LEU A 23 -27.29 14.07 -15.74
N GLY A 24 -27.75 14.29 -16.98
CA GLY A 24 -28.06 15.62 -17.53
C GLY A 24 -26.87 16.40 -18.10
N PHE A 25 -25.67 15.82 -18.17
CA PHE A 25 -24.50 16.49 -18.75
C PHE A 25 -24.52 16.42 -20.26
N LYS A 26 -24.26 17.54 -20.96
CA LYS A 26 -24.11 17.55 -22.42
C LYS A 26 -22.97 16.60 -22.82
N LEU A 27 -23.27 15.67 -23.72
CA LEU A 27 -22.29 14.72 -24.21
C LEU A 27 -21.36 15.40 -25.22
N LEU A 28 -20.07 15.12 -25.10
CA LEU A 28 -19.05 15.47 -26.09
C LEU A 28 -19.31 14.69 -27.38
N ALA A 29 -19.05 15.31 -28.53
CA ALA A 29 -19.26 14.68 -29.83
C ALA A 29 -18.33 13.48 -30.05
N SER A 30 -17.09 13.59 -29.59
CA SER A 30 -16.01 12.61 -29.70
C SER A 30 -15.17 12.59 -28.41
N ASP A 31 -14.29 11.61 -28.30
CA ASP A 31 -13.34 11.51 -27.19
C ASP A 31 -12.14 12.46 -27.41
N PRO A 32 -11.97 13.52 -26.60
CA PRO A 32 -10.91 14.49 -26.80
C PRO A 32 -9.50 13.89 -26.63
N VAL A 33 -9.35 12.81 -25.87
CA VAL A 33 -8.05 12.14 -25.69
C VAL A 33 -7.67 11.40 -26.97
N LEU A 34 -8.61 10.68 -27.57
CA LEU A 34 -8.38 9.96 -28.83
C LEU A 34 -8.14 10.93 -29.98
N ASP A 35 -8.89 12.03 -30.04
CA ASP A 35 -8.72 13.06 -31.08
C ASP A 35 -7.36 13.75 -30.97
N THR A 36 -6.94 14.06 -29.74
CA THR A 36 -5.61 14.60 -29.47
C THR A 36 -4.51 13.61 -29.86
N ALA A 37 -4.67 12.32 -29.53
CA ALA A 37 -3.71 11.29 -29.90
C ALA A 37 -3.58 11.14 -31.43
N ARG A 38 -4.71 11.12 -32.15
CA ARG A 38 -4.73 11.12 -33.62
C ARG A 38 -4.04 12.37 -34.20
N HIS A 39 -4.30 13.53 -33.62
CA HIS A 39 -3.67 14.79 -34.05
C HIS A 39 -2.14 14.74 -33.90
N PHE A 40 -1.63 14.13 -32.82
CA PHE A 40 -0.20 13.89 -32.63
C PHE A 40 0.37 12.71 -33.42
N GLY A 41 -0.42 12.09 -34.30
CA GLY A 41 0.04 10.99 -35.17
C GLY A 41 0.10 9.62 -34.50
N PHE A 42 -0.43 9.46 -33.29
CA PHE A 42 -0.51 8.14 -32.66
C PHE A 42 -1.53 7.26 -33.37
N LYS A 43 -1.21 5.97 -33.51
CA LYS A 43 -2.16 4.98 -33.98
C LYS A 43 -3.18 4.68 -32.88
N VAL A 44 -4.45 4.92 -33.17
CA VAL A 44 -5.58 4.62 -32.30
C VAL A 44 -6.37 3.47 -32.90
N VAL A 45 -6.66 2.45 -32.09
CA VAL A 45 -7.55 1.33 -32.44
C VAL A 45 -8.77 1.40 -31.55
N GLU A 46 -9.94 1.36 -32.16
CA GLU A 46 -11.23 1.24 -31.46
C GLU A 46 -11.76 -0.18 -31.65
N TYR A 47 -12.39 -0.73 -30.62
CA TYR A 47 -12.98 -2.06 -30.63
C TYR A 47 -14.30 -2.06 -29.88
N ASP A 48 -15.14 -3.07 -30.15
CA ASP A 48 -16.42 -3.22 -29.46
C ASP A 48 -16.21 -4.04 -28.17
N VAL A 49 -16.82 -3.58 -27.08
CA VAL A 49 -16.77 -4.20 -25.76
C VAL A 49 -18.20 -4.26 -25.23
N PRO A 50 -18.60 -5.33 -24.54
CA PRO A 50 -19.89 -5.36 -23.87
C PRO A 50 -20.04 -4.17 -22.89
N PRO A 51 -21.25 -3.62 -22.74
CA PRO A 51 -21.49 -2.55 -21.76
C PRO A 51 -21.15 -3.04 -20.35
N TYR A 52 -20.66 -2.14 -19.50
CA TYR A 52 -20.39 -2.50 -18.11
C TYR A 52 -21.70 -2.91 -17.41
N PRO A 53 -21.75 -4.07 -16.73
CA PRO A 53 -22.99 -4.58 -16.14
C PRO A 53 -23.35 -3.84 -14.83
N LEU A 54 -23.75 -2.57 -14.94
CA LEU A 54 -24.00 -1.66 -13.81
C LEU A 54 -25.06 -2.19 -12.83
N TRP A 55 -26.15 -2.77 -13.33
CA TRP A 55 -27.21 -3.33 -12.47
C TRP A 55 -26.68 -4.50 -11.63
N THR A 56 -26.02 -5.46 -12.28
CA THR A 56 -25.38 -6.59 -11.61
C THR A 56 -24.33 -6.10 -10.62
N ALA A 57 -23.52 -5.10 -11.00
CA ALA A 57 -22.54 -4.48 -10.10
C ALA A 57 -23.21 -3.89 -8.85
N GLY A 58 -24.32 -3.18 -8.99
CA GLY A 58 -25.09 -2.64 -7.85
C GLY A 58 -25.62 -3.73 -6.92
N VAL A 59 -26.22 -4.78 -7.46
CA VAL A 59 -26.72 -5.93 -6.67
C VAL A 59 -25.58 -6.62 -5.91
N ILE A 60 -24.44 -6.84 -6.57
CA ILE A 60 -23.27 -7.48 -5.97
C ILE A 60 -22.65 -6.58 -4.91
N ALA A 61 -22.56 -5.26 -5.14
CA ALA A 61 -22.06 -4.30 -4.16
C ALA A 61 -22.91 -4.31 -2.88
N VAL A 62 -24.24 -4.34 -3.00
CA VAL A 62 -25.15 -4.47 -1.84
C VAL A 62 -24.91 -5.78 -1.11
N ARG A 63 -24.84 -6.92 -1.82
CA ARG A 63 -24.56 -8.23 -1.20
C ARG A 63 -23.22 -8.24 -0.47
N MET A 64 -22.18 -7.65 -1.07
CA MET A 64 -20.87 -7.53 -0.44
C MET A 64 -20.94 -6.67 0.82
N LEU A 65 -21.61 -5.52 0.77
CA LEU A 65 -21.77 -4.65 1.94
C LEU A 65 -22.54 -5.36 3.06
N SER A 66 -23.61 -6.10 2.74
CA SER A 66 -24.35 -6.91 3.72
C SER A 66 -23.46 -7.95 4.38
N PHE A 67 -22.61 -8.64 3.61
CA PHE A 67 -21.65 -9.60 4.17
C PHE A 67 -20.61 -8.92 5.08
N ILE A 68 -20.04 -7.79 4.63
CA ILE A 68 -19.06 -7.00 5.38
C ILE A 68 -19.63 -6.53 6.74
N VAL A 69 -20.83 -5.95 6.73
CA VAL A 69 -21.50 -5.48 7.96
C VAL A 69 -21.90 -6.66 8.84
N GLY A 70 -22.53 -7.69 8.27
CA GLY A 70 -23.01 -8.85 9.02
C GLY A 70 -21.88 -9.61 9.71
N SER A 71 -20.78 -9.87 9.00
CA SER A 71 -19.60 -10.52 9.56
C SER A 71 -18.88 -9.65 10.61
N ALA A 72 -18.88 -8.33 10.48
CA ALA A 72 -18.36 -7.44 11.53
C ALA A 72 -19.20 -7.50 12.81
N VAL A 73 -20.53 -7.54 12.70
CA VAL A 73 -21.43 -7.72 13.85
C VAL A 73 -21.18 -9.07 14.52
N VAL A 74 -21.09 -10.16 13.74
CA VAL A 74 -20.78 -11.50 14.25
C VAL A 74 -19.41 -11.52 14.93
N ALA A 75 -18.38 -10.96 14.30
CA ALA A 75 -17.04 -10.90 14.87
C ALA A 75 -17.00 -10.09 16.18
N TYR A 76 -17.72 -8.97 16.25
CA TYR A 76 -17.82 -8.16 17.47
C TYR A 76 -18.48 -8.95 18.61
N ILE A 77 -19.61 -9.60 18.34
CA ILE A 77 -20.32 -10.44 19.31
C ILE A 77 -19.42 -11.60 19.77
N LEU A 78 -18.80 -12.32 18.84
CA LEU A 78 -17.89 -13.42 19.15
C LEU A 78 -16.72 -12.96 20.00
N TYR A 79 -16.11 -11.81 19.69
CA TYR A 79 -15.02 -11.27 20.49
C TYR A 79 -15.47 -11.00 21.93
N HIS A 80 -16.47 -10.14 22.11
CA HIS A 80 -16.86 -9.64 23.43
C HIS A 80 -17.58 -10.68 24.30
N ASN A 81 -18.31 -11.62 23.70
CA ASN A 81 -19.14 -12.56 24.45
C ASN A 81 -18.57 -13.98 24.54
N VAL A 82 -17.68 -14.38 23.62
CA VAL A 82 -17.19 -15.77 23.52
C VAL A 82 -15.68 -15.83 23.70
N ALA A 83 -14.92 -15.14 22.86
CA ALA A 83 -13.46 -15.24 22.81
C ALA A 83 -12.77 -14.78 24.10
N VAL A 84 -13.30 -13.73 24.72
CA VAL A 84 -12.76 -13.20 25.99
C VAL A 84 -13.01 -14.13 27.18
N LYS A 85 -14.09 -14.92 27.15
CA LYS A 85 -14.51 -15.75 28.29
C LYS A 85 -13.83 -17.11 28.34
N SER A 86 -13.34 -17.62 27.20
CA SER A 86 -12.74 -18.96 27.12
C SER A 86 -11.70 -19.05 26.01
N LYS A 87 -10.60 -19.77 26.28
CA LYS A 87 -9.58 -20.10 25.27
C LYS A 87 -10.17 -20.93 24.12
N ALA A 88 -11.04 -21.88 24.42
CA ALA A 88 -11.71 -22.69 23.39
C ALA A 88 -12.64 -21.81 22.54
N GLY A 89 -13.40 -20.91 23.19
CA GLY A 89 -14.25 -19.93 22.51
C GLY A 89 -13.46 -18.99 21.60
N LYS A 90 -12.26 -18.57 22.03
CA LYS A 90 -11.34 -17.75 21.22
C LYS A 90 -10.91 -18.48 19.95
N TRP A 91 -10.40 -19.71 20.07
CA TRP A 91 -9.95 -20.48 18.91
C TRP A 91 -11.10 -20.84 17.97
N PHE A 92 -12.25 -21.22 18.52
CA PHE A 92 -13.47 -21.41 17.73
C PHE A 92 -13.81 -20.15 16.93
N SER A 93 -13.86 -18.99 17.59
CA SER A 93 -14.17 -17.71 16.92
C SER A 93 -13.18 -17.38 15.80
N ILE A 94 -11.88 -17.53 16.05
CA ILE A 94 -10.82 -17.26 15.06
C ILE A 94 -10.97 -18.21 13.86
N VAL A 95 -11.04 -19.52 14.10
CA VAL A 95 -11.09 -20.52 13.03
C VAL A 95 -12.36 -20.38 12.22
N SER A 96 -13.52 -20.22 12.86
CA SER A 96 -14.80 -20.03 12.19
C SER A 96 -14.82 -18.77 11.32
N LEU A 97 -14.41 -17.61 11.86
CA LEU A 97 -14.38 -16.36 11.10
C LEU A 97 -13.41 -16.42 9.91
N ILE A 98 -12.19 -16.91 10.12
CA ILE A 98 -11.20 -17.04 9.03
C ILE A 98 -11.72 -18.00 7.94
N SER A 99 -12.29 -19.14 8.34
CA SER A 99 -12.84 -20.11 7.39
C SER A 99 -13.99 -19.51 6.58
N THR A 100 -14.91 -18.80 7.22
CA THR A 100 -16.01 -18.10 6.53
C THR A 100 -15.50 -17.03 5.57
N LEU A 101 -14.52 -16.23 5.99
CA LEU A 101 -13.96 -15.15 5.15
C LEU A 101 -13.20 -15.68 3.93
N LEU A 102 -12.45 -16.78 4.08
CA LEU A 102 -11.73 -17.42 2.97
C LEU A 102 -12.67 -18.22 2.06
N ALA A 103 -13.75 -18.79 2.59
CA ALA A 103 -14.76 -19.51 1.80
C ALA A 103 -15.75 -18.58 1.09
N TRP A 104 -15.82 -17.30 1.47
CA TRP A 104 -16.75 -16.31 0.88
C TRP A 104 -16.76 -16.27 -0.65
N PRO A 105 -15.61 -16.15 -1.36
CA PRO A 105 -15.62 -16.15 -2.83
C PRO A 105 -16.11 -17.48 -3.42
N MET A 106 -15.83 -18.61 -2.75
CA MET A 106 -16.29 -19.93 -3.18
C MET A 106 -17.82 -20.07 -3.09
N LEU A 107 -18.42 -19.58 -2.01
CA LEU A 107 -19.86 -19.67 -1.78
C LEU A 107 -20.67 -18.72 -2.68
N THR A 108 -20.07 -17.61 -3.10
CA THR A 108 -20.78 -16.59 -3.90
C THR A 108 -20.55 -16.75 -5.41
N GLY A 109 -19.45 -17.39 -5.81
CA GLY A 109 -19.10 -17.58 -7.22
C GLY A 109 -18.79 -16.28 -7.96
N ARG A 110 -18.46 -16.41 -9.26
CA ARG A 110 -18.20 -15.26 -10.15
C ARG A 110 -19.51 -14.62 -10.57
N SER A 111 -19.63 -13.29 -10.43
CA SER A 111 -20.82 -12.56 -10.90
C SER A 111 -20.71 -12.04 -12.31
N GLY A 112 -19.52 -12.11 -12.93
CA GLY A 112 -19.24 -11.48 -14.22
C GLY A 112 -18.94 -9.98 -14.09
N VAL A 113 -18.79 -9.48 -12.86
CA VAL A 113 -18.36 -8.11 -12.56
C VAL A 113 -16.96 -8.24 -11.99
N MET A 114 -15.96 -8.34 -12.86
CA MET A 114 -14.61 -8.77 -12.50
C MET A 114 -14.00 -7.89 -11.41
N LEU A 115 -14.25 -6.57 -11.43
CA LEU A 115 -13.80 -5.67 -10.38
C LEU A 115 -14.31 -6.09 -8.99
N LEU A 116 -15.61 -6.39 -8.85
CA LEU A 116 -16.19 -6.81 -7.57
C LEU A 116 -15.84 -8.26 -7.23
N ASP A 117 -15.71 -9.12 -8.23
CA ASP A 117 -15.20 -10.49 -8.09
C ASP A 117 -13.76 -10.49 -7.54
N PHE A 118 -12.94 -9.49 -7.88
CA PHE A 118 -11.58 -9.29 -7.36
C PHE A 118 -11.57 -8.85 -5.89
N TRP A 119 -12.43 -7.90 -5.53
CA TRP A 119 -12.46 -7.36 -4.17
C TRP A 119 -12.88 -8.41 -3.13
N ARG A 120 -13.76 -9.36 -3.46
CA ARG A 120 -14.22 -10.40 -2.52
C ARG A 120 -13.09 -11.25 -1.91
N PRO A 121 -12.30 -12.01 -2.68
CA PRO A 121 -11.19 -12.79 -2.15
C PRO A 121 -10.12 -11.89 -1.50
N ALA A 122 -9.88 -10.70 -2.06
CA ALA A 122 -8.91 -9.76 -1.50
C ALA A 122 -9.29 -9.28 -0.09
N LEU A 123 -10.54 -8.85 0.08
CA LEU A 123 -11.07 -8.42 1.38
C LEU A 123 -11.21 -9.60 2.35
N GLY A 124 -11.64 -10.77 1.88
CA GLY A 124 -11.74 -11.99 2.69
C GLY A 124 -10.39 -12.37 3.30
N PHE A 125 -9.33 -12.45 2.49
CA PHE A 125 -7.98 -12.73 2.96
C PHE A 125 -7.46 -11.68 3.95
N ARG A 126 -7.56 -10.40 3.58
CA ARG A 126 -7.11 -9.31 4.45
C ARG A 126 -7.81 -9.35 5.81
N SER A 127 -9.13 -9.53 5.79
CA SER A 127 -9.94 -9.57 7.00
C SER A 127 -9.61 -10.80 7.85
N SER A 128 -9.24 -11.94 7.25
CA SER A 128 -8.75 -13.11 7.98
C SER A 128 -7.47 -12.80 8.77
N LEU A 129 -6.54 -12.05 8.18
CA LEU A 129 -5.34 -11.59 8.90
C LEU A 129 -5.70 -10.63 10.03
N LEU A 130 -6.72 -9.78 9.83
CA LEU A 130 -7.18 -8.83 10.85
C LEU A 130 -7.98 -9.51 11.97
N VAL A 131 -8.72 -10.58 11.69
CA VAL A 131 -9.32 -11.44 12.72
C VAL A 131 -8.21 -12.00 13.61
N TRP A 132 -7.14 -12.53 13.02
CA TRP A 132 -5.98 -12.97 13.80
C TRP A 132 -5.35 -11.84 14.61
N ASP A 133 -5.14 -10.67 14.00
CA ASP A 133 -4.61 -9.49 14.70
C ASP A 133 -5.45 -9.10 15.92
N ILE A 134 -6.75 -8.90 15.72
CA ILE A 134 -7.70 -8.42 16.74
C ILE A 134 -7.87 -9.46 17.86
N PHE A 135 -8.03 -10.74 17.51
CA PHE A 135 -8.34 -11.77 18.50
C PHE A 135 -7.10 -12.32 19.20
N HIS A 136 -5.95 -12.38 18.49
CA HIS A 136 -4.75 -13.04 18.99
C HIS A 136 -3.63 -12.08 19.40
N ILE A 137 -3.36 -11.03 18.60
CA ILE A 137 -2.18 -10.18 18.77
C ILE A 137 -2.45 -8.98 19.66
N ARG A 138 -3.56 -8.27 19.43
CA ARG A 138 -3.90 -7.07 20.20
C ARG A 138 -4.30 -7.40 21.63
N THR A 139 -4.06 -6.45 22.53
CA THR A 139 -4.41 -6.65 23.93
C THR A 139 -5.90 -6.54 24.12
N HIS A 140 -6.39 -7.20 25.16
CA HIS A 140 -7.81 -7.19 25.48
C HIS A 140 -8.32 -5.79 25.83
N ASP A 141 -7.54 -5.01 26.59
CA ASP A 141 -7.90 -3.66 27.00
C ASP A 141 -7.96 -2.71 25.79
N GLU A 142 -7.04 -2.89 24.84
CA GLU A 142 -7.04 -2.14 23.60
C GLU A 142 -8.32 -2.37 22.80
N VAL A 143 -8.68 -3.63 22.52
CA VAL A 143 -9.88 -3.93 21.73
C VAL A 143 -11.16 -3.56 22.48
N ARG A 144 -11.22 -3.72 23.81
CA ARG A 144 -12.35 -3.28 24.63
C ARG A 144 -12.60 -1.78 24.61
N SER A 145 -11.55 -0.98 24.40
CA SER A 145 -11.67 0.47 24.28
C SER A 145 -12.32 0.92 22.97
N TRP A 146 -12.43 0.03 21.98
CA TRP A 146 -12.96 0.38 20.67
C TRP A 146 -14.49 0.43 20.66
N SER A 147 -15.03 1.49 20.05
CA SER A 147 -16.43 1.50 19.63
C SER A 147 -16.67 0.46 18.52
N PHE A 148 -17.92 0.08 18.30
CA PHE A 148 -18.27 -0.79 17.16
C PHE A 148 -17.78 -0.23 15.82
N ALA A 149 -17.90 1.08 15.59
CA ALA A 149 -17.41 1.74 14.38
C ALA A 149 -15.89 1.57 14.21
N ARG A 150 -15.12 1.68 15.31
CA ARG A 150 -13.68 1.45 15.29
C ARG A 150 -13.32 -0.02 15.07
N PHE A 151 -14.05 -0.94 15.70
CA PHE A 151 -13.88 -2.38 15.50
C PHE A 151 -14.16 -2.77 14.04
N PHE A 152 -15.29 -2.29 13.49
CA PHE A 152 -15.65 -2.44 12.08
C PHE A 152 -14.54 -1.91 11.17
N ALA A 153 -14.06 -0.69 11.46
CA ALA A 153 -12.98 -0.08 10.70
C ALA A 153 -11.71 -0.93 10.75
N GLN A 154 -11.32 -1.44 11.92
CA GLN A 154 -10.13 -2.29 12.07
C GLN A 154 -10.24 -3.61 11.31
N LEU A 155 -11.45 -4.16 11.15
CA LEU A 155 -11.66 -5.41 10.43
C LEU A 155 -11.70 -5.23 8.91
N TRP A 156 -12.37 -4.18 8.41
CA TRP A 156 -12.66 -4.05 6.97
C TRP A 156 -11.96 -2.89 6.26
N THR A 157 -11.51 -1.89 7.00
CA THR A 157 -10.88 -0.67 6.46
C THR A 157 -9.43 -0.58 6.89
N PHE A 158 -8.76 0.54 6.62
CA PHE A 158 -7.38 0.79 7.06
C PHE A 158 -7.32 2.02 7.97
N PRO A 159 -7.81 1.92 9.22
CA PRO A 159 -7.87 3.06 10.11
C PRO A 159 -6.47 3.37 10.65
N LYS A 160 -6.20 4.65 10.88
CA LYS A 160 -4.96 5.08 11.53
C LYS A 160 -4.91 4.58 12.98
N GLU A 161 -3.76 4.12 13.45
CA GLU A 161 -3.63 3.56 14.81
C GLU A 161 -3.91 4.60 15.89
N LEU A 162 -4.55 4.20 16.99
CA LEU A 162 -4.91 5.12 18.08
C LEU A 162 -3.67 5.75 18.73
N ASP A 163 -2.59 4.98 18.87
CA ASP A 163 -1.29 5.48 19.36
C ASP A 163 -0.77 6.64 18.49
N ASP A 164 -0.87 6.51 17.16
CA ASP A 164 -0.40 7.54 16.22
C ASP A 164 -1.29 8.80 16.28
N LEU A 165 -2.60 8.64 16.55
CA LEU A 165 -3.53 9.75 16.73
C LEU A 165 -3.28 10.50 18.05
N ALA A 166 -3.08 9.77 19.14
CA ALA A 166 -2.81 10.32 20.45
C ALA A 166 -1.46 11.06 20.49
N GLU A 167 -0.45 10.52 19.83
CA GLU A 167 0.85 11.18 19.67
C GLU A 167 0.71 12.51 18.94
N ARG A 168 0.02 12.52 17.78
CA ARG A 168 -0.22 13.75 17.03
C ARG A 168 -1.02 14.77 17.84
N ALA A 169 -2.05 14.33 18.56
CA ALA A 169 -2.86 15.23 19.41
C ALA A 169 -2.01 15.86 20.53
N LYS A 170 -1.06 15.10 21.10
CA LYS A 170 -0.11 15.60 22.09
C LYS A 170 0.86 16.63 21.50
N GLU A 171 1.31 16.41 20.27
CA GLU A 171 2.23 17.33 19.58
C GLU A 171 1.53 18.64 19.15
N GLU A 172 0.28 18.54 18.71
CA GLU A 172 -0.49 19.69 18.20
C GLU A 172 -1.27 20.43 19.29
N GLY A 173 -1.51 19.80 20.44
CA GLY A 173 -2.29 20.35 21.55
C GLY A 173 -3.82 20.30 21.35
N TYR A 174 -4.31 19.63 20.30
CA TYR A 174 -5.73 19.43 20.04
C TYR A 174 -6.01 18.16 19.22
N GLU A 175 -7.23 17.65 19.30
CA GLU A 175 -7.68 16.51 18.49
C GLU A 175 -8.30 16.98 17.17
N ARG A 176 -7.85 16.39 16.05
CA ARG A 176 -8.41 16.67 14.72
C ARG A 176 -9.73 15.92 14.51
N ASN A 177 -10.66 16.56 13.82
CA ASN A 177 -11.88 15.89 13.38
C ASN A 177 -11.57 14.87 12.27
N ALA A 178 -11.85 13.59 12.52
CA ALA A 178 -11.57 12.51 11.58
C ALA A 178 -12.27 12.66 10.22
N ARG A 179 -13.51 13.18 10.18
CA ARG A 179 -14.22 13.43 8.91
C ARG A 179 -13.47 14.43 8.05
N TRP A 180 -12.97 15.49 8.67
CA TRP A 180 -12.24 16.53 7.97
C TRP A 180 -10.88 16.03 7.45
N GLU A 181 -10.16 15.23 8.23
CA GLU A 181 -8.89 14.64 7.78
C GLU A 181 -9.09 13.67 6.60
N ASN A 182 -10.15 12.85 6.62
CA ASN A 182 -10.48 12.02 5.46
C ASN A 182 -10.88 12.86 4.24
N LEU A 183 -11.67 13.92 4.44
CA LEU A 183 -12.10 14.82 3.37
C LEU A 183 -10.92 15.55 2.71
N LYS A 184 -9.90 15.96 3.47
CA LYS A 184 -8.65 16.53 2.96
C LYS A 184 -7.91 15.59 2.01
N GLY A 185 -8.12 14.28 2.11
CA GLY A 185 -7.53 13.29 1.23
C GLY A 185 -8.26 13.12 -0.12
N MET A 186 -9.50 13.61 -0.26
CA MET A 186 -10.31 13.42 -1.47
C MET A 186 -9.76 14.10 -2.74
N PRO A 187 -9.11 15.28 -2.67
CA PRO A 187 -8.46 15.86 -3.86
C PRO A 187 -7.39 14.95 -4.47
N LYS A 188 -6.61 14.25 -3.63
CA LYS A 188 -5.64 13.24 -4.09
C LYS A 188 -6.34 12.10 -4.82
N VAL A 189 -7.44 11.60 -4.27
CA VAL A 189 -8.27 10.54 -4.89
C VAL A 189 -8.81 10.97 -6.26
N ALA A 190 -9.19 12.24 -6.42
CA ALA A 190 -9.63 12.78 -7.71
C ALA A 190 -8.51 12.78 -8.75
N VAL A 191 -7.27 13.15 -8.36
CA VAL A 191 -6.09 13.08 -9.24
C VAL A 191 -5.80 11.63 -9.63
N GLU A 192 -5.88 10.69 -8.68
CA GLU A 192 -5.72 9.26 -8.94
C GLU A 192 -6.79 8.73 -9.89
N ALA A 193 -8.03 9.22 -9.81
CA ALA A 193 -9.09 8.87 -10.75
C ALA A 193 -8.76 9.30 -12.18
N VAL A 194 -8.32 10.56 -12.35
CA VAL A 194 -7.93 11.09 -13.65
C VAL A 194 -6.75 10.30 -14.22
N ALA A 195 -5.74 10.01 -13.39
CA ALA A 195 -4.59 9.21 -13.79
C ALA A 195 -5.00 7.79 -14.21
N MET A 196 -5.85 7.10 -13.43
CA MET A 196 -6.36 5.77 -13.76
C MET A 196 -7.09 5.77 -15.11
N PHE A 197 -8.06 6.67 -15.31
CA PHE A 197 -8.81 6.73 -16.56
C PHE A 197 -7.95 7.13 -17.76
N GLY A 198 -6.93 7.98 -17.54
CA GLY A 198 -5.91 8.29 -18.53
C GLY A 198 -5.07 7.07 -18.92
N THR A 199 -4.63 6.29 -17.95
CA THR A 199 -3.83 5.07 -18.21
C THR A 199 -4.60 4.00 -18.96
N LEU A 200 -5.93 3.92 -18.82
CA LEU A 200 -6.77 2.95 -19.52
C LEU A 200 -6.70 3.06 -21.05
N TYR A 201 -6.38 4.23 -21.61
CA TYR A 201 -6.19 4.39 -23.06
C TYR A 201 -4.96 3.64 -23.60
N PHE A 202 -4.03 3.26 -22.72
CA PHE A 202 -2.77 2.61 -23.08
C PHE A 202 -2.73 1.15 -22.69
N ILE A 203 -3.85 0.56 -22.24
CA ILE A 203 -3.89 -0.85 -21.87
C ILE A 203 -4.35 -1.68 -23.07
N PRO A 204 -3.49 -2.55 -23.62
CA PRO A 204 -3.85 -3.30 -24.81
C PRO A 204 -4.83 -4.43 -24.49
N PRO A 205 -5.83 -4.67 -25.34
CA PRO A 205 -6.57 -5.92 -25.33
C PRO A 205 -5.65 -7.08 -25.73
N PHE A 206 -5.94 -8.28 -25.24
CA PHE A 206 -5.08 -9.45 -25.40
C PHE A 206 -4.77 -9.77 -26.87
N GLU A 207 -5.75 -9.61 -27.75
CA GLU A 207 -5.65 -9.84 -29.19
C GLU A 207 -4.53 -9.00 -29.82
N LEU A 208 -4.36 -7.76 -29.35
CA LEU A 208 -3.35 -6.84 -29.87
C LEU A 208 -1.96 -7.10 -29.29
N THR A 209 -1.85 -7.78 -28.15
CA THR A 209 -0.55 -8.10 -27.53
C THR A 209 0.23 -9.20 -28.23
N ARG A 210 -0.43 -10.05 -29.03
CA ARG A 210 0.19 -11.24 -29.65
C ARG A 210 1.30 -10.91 -30.66
N ASN A 211 1.19 -9.75 -31.30
CA ASN A 211 2.13 -9.33 -32.34
C ASN A 211 3.17 -8.33 -31.84
N MET A 212 3.12 -7.94 -30.56
CA MET A 212 4.04 -6.95 -30.01
C MET A 212 5.41 -7.56 -29.76
N SER A 213 6.46 -6.76 -29.94
CA SER A 213 7.79 -7.12 -29.42
C SER A 213 7.74 -7.30 -27.90
N GLN A 214 8.64 -8.13 -27.36
CA GLN A 214 8.73 -8.34 -25.91
C GLN A 214 8.94 -7.03 -25.15
N LEU A 215 9.79 -6.13 -25.65
CA LEU A 215 10.04 -4.85 -25.00
C LEU A 215 8.77 -3.98 -24.95
N ALA A 216 8.02 -3.90 -26.06
CA ALA A 216 6.76 -3.18 -26.09
C ALA A 216 5.74 -3.79 -25.11
N TYR A 217 5.64 -5.13 -25.08
CA TYR A 217 4.75 -5.83 -24.15
C TYR A 217 5.09 -5.55 -22.68
N HIS A 218 6.38 -5.54 -22.33
CA HIS A 218 6.83 -5.17 -20.99
C HIS A 218 6.49 -3.71 -20.66
N GLY A 219 6.67 -2.79 -21.62
CA GLY A 219 6.28 -1.38 -21.47
C GLY A 219 4.77 -1.20 -21.22
N TYR A 220 3.92 -1.93 -21.94
CA TYR A 220 2.47 -1.91 -21.68
C TYR A 220 2.09 -2.59 -20.37
N CYS A 221 2.79 -3.66 -19.96
CA CYS A 221 2.62 -4.23 -18.64
C CYS A 221 3.00 -3.23 -17.53
N ASP A 222 4.02 -2.40 -17.74
CA ASP A 222 4.40 -1.35 -16.79
C ASP A 222 3.32 -0.25 -16.71
N ALA A 223 2.79 0.19 -17.87
CA ALA A 223 1.63 1.10 -17.91
C ALA A 223 0.41 0.49 -17.20
N LEU A 224 0.19 -0.82 -17.33
CA LEU A 224 -0.84 -1.54 -16.60
C LEU A 224 -0.56 -1.59 -15.09
N GLY A 225 0.70 -1.78 -14.68
CA GLY A 225 1.13 -1.69 -13.28
C GLY A 225 0.78 -0.33 -12.66
N LEU A 226 1.01 0.76 -13.40
CA LEU A 226 0.59 2.11 -13.00
C LEU A 226 -0.94 2.23 -12.92
N CYS A 227 -1.66 1.70 -13.91
CA CYS A 227 -3.13 1.66 -13.89
C CYS A 227 -3.67 0.90 -12.67
N ILE A 228 -3.05 -0.23 -12.30
CA ILE A 228 -3.40 -1.01 -11.11
C ILE A 228 -3.16 -0.20 -9.84
N LEU A 229 -2.00 0.48 -9.73
CA LEU A 229 -1.71 1.35 -8.60
C LEU A 229 -2.78 2.43 -8.46
N MET A 230 -3.10 3.13 -9.55
CA MET A 230 -4.10 4.20 -9.54
C MET A 230 -5.50 3.66 -9.26
N ALA A 231 -5.87 2.50 -9.79
CA ALA A 231 -7.17 1.87 -9.53
C ALA A 231 -7.32 1.44 -8.05
N LEU A 232 -6.28 0.84 -7.47
CA LEU A 232 -6.29 0.48 -6.05
C LEU A 232 -6.27 1.72 -5.16
N ALA A 233 -5.61 2.80 -5.55
CA ALA A 233 -5.66 4.06 -4.82
C ALA A 233 -7.06 4.70 -4.92
N LEU A 234 -7.63 4.82 -6.12
CA LEU A 234 -8.98 5.33 -6.33
C LEU A 234 -10.03 4.54 -5.53
N PHE A 235 -10.14 3.24 -5.79
CA PHE A 235 -11.18 2.40 -5.20
C PHE A 235 -10.87 2.04 -3.74
N GLY A 236 -9.61 1.83 -3.39
CA GLY A 236 -9.18 1.56 -2.02
C GLY A 236 -9.21 2.84 -1.19
N ASP A 237 -8.27 3.77 -1.39
CA ASP A 237 -8.18 4.99 -0.58
C ASP A 237 -9.46 5.83 -0.66
N GLY A 238 -10.08 5.95 -1.83
CA GLY A 238 -11.33 6.69 -2.00
C GLY A 238 -12.50 6.10 -1.21
N LEU A 239 -12.75 4.79 -1.33
CA LEU A 239 -13.83 4.13 -0.60
C LEU A 239 -13.57 4.12 0.91
N LEU A 240 -12.32 3.85 1.32
CA LEU A 240 -11.95 3.84 2.72
C LEU A 240 -12.14 5.23 3.34
N LYS A 241 -11.68 6.31 2.69
CA LYS A 241 -11.88 7.69 3.17
C LYS A 241 -13.35 8.07 3.22
N ALA A 242 -14.15 7.69 2.21
CA ALA A 242 -15.60 7.91 2.21
C ALA A 242 -16.26 7.20 3.41
N LEU A 243 -15.91 5.94 3.68
CA LEU A 243 -16.36 5.22 4.86
C LEU A 243 -15.91 5.90 6.15
N GLY A 244 -14.67 6.38 6.21
CA GLY A 244 -14.12 7.11 7.36
C GLY A 244 -14.86 8.42 7.68
N ILE A 245 -15.35 9.12 6.65
CA ILE A 245 -16.25 10.28 6.82
C ILE A 245 -17.58 9.84 7.45
N LEU A 246 -18.18 8.75 6.95
CA LEU A 246 -19.46 8.25 7.45
C LEU A 246 -19.37 7.79 8.91
N ILE A 247 -18.39 6.96 9.24
CA ILE A 247 -18.25 6.34 10.56
C ILE A 247 -17.40 7.15 11.55
N ASN A 248 -16.90 8.32 11.15
CA ASN A 248 -16.04 9.19 11.95
C ASN A 248 -14.74 8.51 12.46
N VAL A 249 -14.04 7.80 11.57
CA VAL A 249 -12.75 7.16 11.86
C VAL A 249 -11.73 7.61 10.83
N GLU A 250 -10.59 8.14 11.29
CA GLU A 250 -9.51 8.60 10.39
C GLU A 250 -8.82 7.40 9.73
N MET A 251 -8.75 7.42 8.40
CA MET A 251 -8.12 6.38 7.60
C MET A 251 -6.67 6.72 7.29
N ALA A 252 -5.82 5.70 7.24
CA ALA A 252 -4.45 5.81 6.76
C ALA A 252 -4.41 5.63 5.23
N ASP A 253 -3.42 6.25 4.58
CA ASP A 253 -3.20 6.06 3.15
C ASP A 253 -2.63 4.67 2.85
N MET A 254 -3.22 3.99 1.87
CA MET A 254 -2.75 2.69 1.38
C MET A 254 -1.42 2.80 0.63
N PHE A 255 -1.11 3.95 0.02
CA PHE A 255 0.08 4.13 -0.79
C PHE A 255 0.88 5.38 -0.40
N GLU A 256 2.21 5.23 -0.34
CA GLU A 256 3.14 6.29 0.04
C GLU A 256 4.29 6.42 -0.98
N ASN A 257 4.03 7.01 -2.15
CA ASN A 257 5.02 7.15 -3.24
C ASN A 257 5.89 5.89 -3.47
N PRO A 258 5.30 4.73 -3.83
CA PRO A 258 6.05 3.50 -4.04
C PRO A 258 7.06 3.62 -5.21
N LEU A 259 6.72 4.40 -6.25
CA LEU A 259 7.53 4.54 -7.47
C LEU A 259 8.83 5.33 -7.23
N GLY A 260 8.86 6.22 -6.23
CA GLY A 260 10.05 7.00 -5.87
C GLY A 260 11.01 6.29 -4.90
N THR A 261 10.79 5.02 -4.60
CA THR A 261 11.62 4.29 -3.64
C THR A 261 12.94 3.84 -4.25
N THR A 262 13.99 3.79 -3.43
CA THR A 262 15.36 3.48 -3.88
C THR A 262 15.74 2.01 -3.70
N ASN A 263 14.88 1.24 -3.03
CA ASN A 263 15.11 -0.18 -2.81
C ASN A 263 13.78 -0.94 -2.73
N ILE A 264 13.82 -2.20 -3.14
CA ILE A 264 12.65 -3.07 -3.23
C ILE A 264 11.95 -3.30 -1.88
N ARG A 265 12.70 -3.32 -0.77
CA ARG A 265 12.11 -3.46 0.56
C ARG A 265 11.25 -2.25 0.92
N LEU A 266 11.72 -1.05 0.60
CA LEU A 266 11.02 0.20 0.82
C LEU A 266 9.79 0.28 -0.08
N PHE A 267 9.91 -0.12 -1.35
CA PHE A 267 8.78 -0.26 -2.27
C PHE A 267 7.64 -1.06 -1.63
N TRP A 268 7.91 -2.29 -1.15
CA TRP A 268 6.88 -3.16 -0.57
C TRP A 268 6.32 -2.65 0.75
N SER A 269 7.03 -1.77 1.46
CA SER A 269 6.48 -1.09 2.64
C SER A 269 5.62 0.13 2.31
N HIS A 270 5.77 0.70 1.11
CA HIS A 270 5.04 1.87 0.62
C HIS A 270 3.89 1.48 -0.33
N TRP A 271 3.92 0.25 -0.86
CA TRP A 271 2.89 -0.36 -1.69
C TRP A 271 1.87 -1.10 -0.82
N ASN A 272 0.58 -0.75 -0.97
CA ASN A 272 -0.53 -1.42 -0.28
C ASN A 272 -0.25 -1.65 1.22
N ARG A 273 -0.01 -0.54 1.93
CA ARG A 273 0.30 -0.48 3.37
C ARG A 273 -0.73 -1.19 4.23
N ALA A 274 -1.98 -1.26 3.77
CA ALA A 274 -3.06 -1.97 4.44
C ALA A 274 -2.81 -3.48 4.55
N ILE A 275 -2.09 -4.08 3.59
CA ILE A 275 -1.65 -5.47 3.61
C ILE A 275 -0.26 -5.60 4.24
N ALA A 276 0.68 -4.74 3.86
CA ALA A 276 2.06 -4.79 4.36
C ALA A 276 2.13 -4.69 5.89
N THR A 277 1.34 -3.78 6.48
CA THR A 277 1.32 -3.56 7.94
C THR A 277 0.80 -4.78 8.68
N VAL A 278 -0.31 -5.38 8.21
CA VAL A 278 -0.90 -6.55 8.88
C VAL A 278 -0.03 -7.79 8.70
N LEU A 279 0.50 -8.06 7.50
CA LEU A 279 1.43 -9.18 7.28
C LEU A 279 2.66 -9.04 8.16
N HIS A 280 3.24 -7.83 8.24
CA HIS A 280 4.39 -7.62 9.09
C HIS A 280 4.08 -7.92 10.56
N ARG A 281 2.90 -7.52 11.04
CA ARG A 281 2.47 -7.77 12.41
C ARG A 281 2.19 -9.25 12.68
N VAL A 282 1.50 -9.93 11.77
CA VAL A 282 1.12 -11.35 11.91
C VAL A 282 2.35 -12.25 11.81
N VAL A 283 3.24 -12.03 10.84
CA VAL A 283 4.40 -12.90 10.59
C VAL A 283 5.56 -12.59 11.54
N PHE A 284 5.88 -11.31 11.77
CA PHE A 284 7.04 -10.92 12.58
C PHE A 284 6.68 -10.59 14.03
N GLY A 285 5.45 -10.88 14.46
CA GLY A 285 5.04 -10.82 15.87
C GLY A 285 4.93 -9.39 16.42
N GLY A 286 4.31 -8.48 15.67
CA GLY A 286 4.19 -7.06 15.99
C GLY A 286 3.22 -6.70 17.14
N GLY A 287 3.01 -7.60 18.11
CA GLY A 287 2.17 -7.35 19.30
C GLY A 287 2.81 -6.44 20.36
N LYS A 288 4.02 -5.93 20.13
CA LYS A 288 4.59 -4.88 20.97
C LYS A 288 4.05 -3.55 20.42
N SER A 289 3.14 -2.91 21.16
CA SER A 289 2.67 -1.54 20.83
C SER A 289 3.87 -0.67 20.45
N LYS A 290 3.71 0.18 19.42
CA LYS A 290 4.75 1.14 19.01
C LYS A 290 5.25 1.94 20.21
N THR A 291 4.36 2.23 21.15
CA THR A 291 4.67 2.87 22.44
C THR A 291 5.61 2.02 23.29
N VAL A 292 5.44 0.69 23.35
CA VAL A 292 6.36 -0.22 24.08
C VAL A 292 7.70 -0.33 23.37
N ILE A 293 7.72 -0.40 22.02
CA ILE A 293 8.97 -0.46 21.24
C ILE A 293 9.74 0.86 21.39
N ARG A 294 9.06 2.00 21.28
CA ARG A 294 9.63 3.33 21.45
C ARG A 294 10.06 3.58 22.89
N LYS A 295 9.26 3.18 23.89
CA LYS A 295 9.64 3.25 25.30
C LYS A 295 10.89 2.42 25.55
N LYS A 296 10.97 1.18 25.05
CA LYS A 296 12.19 0.37 25.11
C LYS A 296 13.37 0.99 24.36
N LYS A 297 13.13 1.66 23.23
CA LYS A 297 14.18 2.35 22.47
C LYS A 297 14.69 3.58 23.22
N LEU A 298 13.80 4.41 23.75
CA LEU A 298 14.13 5.56 24.59
C LEU A 298 14.81 5.14 25.89
N GLU A 299 14.35 4.04 26.51
CA GLU A 299 15.00 3.43 27.67
C GLU A 299 16.38 2.86 27.32
N ALA A 300 16.56 2.25 26.14
CA ALA A 300 17.85 1.78 25.66
C ALA A 300 18.81 2.93 25.31
N GLU A 301 18.30 4.01 24.70
CA GLU A 301 19.06 5.24 24.42
C GLU A 301 19.43 5.96 25.73
N ALA A 302 18.52 6.03 26.70
CA ALA A 302 18.79 6.57 28.03
C ALA A 302 19.77 5.69 28.82
N ALA A 303 19.67 4.36 28.72
CA ALA A 303 20.60 3.42 29.34
C ALA A 303 21.98 3.46 28.66
N ALA A 304 22.05 3.64 27.34
CA ALA A 304 23.29 3.85 26.60
C ALA A 304 23.96 5.17 27.01
N LYS A 305 23.17 6.26 27.13
CA LYS A 305 23.65 7.54 27.66
C LYS A 305 24.14 7.42 29.11
N ARG A 306 23.45 6.67 29.98
CA ARG A 306 23.88 6.39 31.36
C ARG A 306 25.14 5.53 31.43
N ARG A 307 25.31 4.57 30.51
CA ARG A 307 26.55 3.77 30.41
C ARG A 307 27.73 4.63 29.94
N PHE A 308 27.53 5.52 28.97
CA PHE A 308 28.56 6.48 28.56
C PHE A 308 28.94 7.42 29.70
N SER A 309 27.97 7.96 30.46
CA SER A 309 28.27 8.81 31.62
C SER A 309 28.95 8.07 32.78
N HIS A 310 28.85 6.74 32.84
CA HIS A 310 29.50 5.91 33.86
C HIS A 310 30.92 5.46 33.44
N MET A 311 31.26 5.50 32.15
CA MET A 311 32.61 5.22 31.66
C MET A 311 33.51 6.46 31.64
N ASP A 312 32.94 7.66 31.57
CA ASP A 312 33.68 8.93 31.73
C ASP A 312 34.25 9.14 33.15
N GLY A 313 33.91 8.28 34.13
CA GLY A 313 34.43 8.32 35.50
C GLY A 313 35.47 7.24 35.83
N MET A 314 35.90 6.41 34.86
CA MET A 314 36.84 5.30 35.10
C MET A 314 38.07 5.31 34.18
N SER A 315 38.53 6.49 33.75
CA SER A 315 39.78 6.63 32.97
C SER A 315 40.75 7.68 33.52
N GLU A 316 40.78 7.88 34.84
CA GLU A 316 41.86 8.64 35.49
C GLU A 316 42.45 7.83 36.65
N THR A 317 43.33 6.89 36.30
CA THR A 317 44.58 6.62 37.04
C THR A 317 45.51 5.78 36.16
N ASP A 318 46.77 6.24 36.04
CA ASP A 318 47.97 5.57 35.51
C ASP A 318 48.15 5.39 33.99
N ALA A 319 48.74 6.42 33.37
CA ALA A 319 50.02 6.42 32.64
C ALA A 319 50.08 7.75 31.85
N GLY A 320 50.95 8.71 32.11
CA GLY A 320 52.40 8.57 32.20
C GLY A 320 53.06 8.97 30.87
N HIS A 321 53.27 10.27 30.67
CA HIS A 321 54.31 10.94 29.86
C HIS A 321 54.46 10.73 28.32
N THR A 322 54.96 11.82 27.71
CA THR A 322 55.55 12.04 26.35
C THR A 322 54.51 12.40 25.26
N SER A 323 54.35 13.65 24.78
CA SER A 323 55.22 14.65 24.08
C SER A 323 55.16 14.58 22.55
N GLY A 324 54.84 15.71 21.90
CA GLY A 324 54.94 15.98 20.44
C GLY A 324 53.59 16.33 19.81
N GLU A 325 53.26 17.61 19.53
CA GLU A 325 53.51 18.32 18.23
C GLU A 325 52.74 17.63 17.07
N ASP A 326 51.76 18.20 16.36
CA ASP A 326 51.74 19.50 15.66
C ASP A 326 50.32 20.03 15.34
N GLU A 327 50.27 21.34 15.10
CA GLU A 327 49.15 22.17 14.65
C GLU A 327 48.84 22.10 13.13
N HIS A 328 47.71 22.74 12.75
CA HIS A 328 47.25 23.22 11.42
C HIS A 328 46.16 22.37 10.74
N ALA A 329 45.11 22.93 10.10
CA ALA A 329 44.53 24.27 10.02
C ALA A 329 43.11 24.16 9.39
N HIS A 330 42.25 25.14 9.70
CA HIS A 330 41.15 25.80 8.94
C HIS A 330 40.68 25.18 7.59
N SER A 331 39.43 25.30 7.09
CA SER A 331 38.17 25.99 7.43
C SER A 331 37.14 25.71 6.29
N ASN A 332 35.91 26.22 6.44
CA ASN A 332 34.80 26.36 5.48
C ASN A 332 33.84 25.15 5.33
N GLY A 333 32.57 25.19 5.70
CA GLY A 333 31.67 26.33 5.98
C GLY A 333 30.77 26.64 4.79
N GLY A 334 29.74 25.80 4.57
CA GLY A 334 28.73 26.01 3.50
C GLY A 334 27.37 25.45 3.89
N ARG A 335 26.54 26.27 4.55
CA ARG A 335 25.16 25.94 4.96
C ARG A 335 24.20 26.30 3.81
N ARG A 336 23.74 25.31 3.04
CA ARG A 336 22.58 25.47 2.13
C ARG A 336 21.31 24.94 2.81
N ARG A 337 20.33 25.84 2.99
CA ARG A 337 18.94 25.52 3.35
C ARG A 337 18.28 24.83 2.15
N ASN A 338 17.78 23.61 2.34
CA ASN A 338 16.76 23.03 1.48
C ASN A 338 15.51 22.74 2.31
N ALA A 339 14.42 23.35 1.87
CA ALA A 339 13.06 23.10 2.31
C ALA A 339 12.50 21.91 1.53
N SER A 340 12.33 20.77 2.20
CA SER A 340 11.35 19.74 1.86
C SER A 340 11.24 18.77 3.05
N GLY A 341 10.15 18.91 3.79
CA GLY A 341 9.83 18.00 4.88
C GLY A 341 9.37 16.67 4.31
N LEU A 342 10.19 15.63 4.47
CA LEU A 342 9.85 14.22 4.68
C LEU A 342 11.16 13.43 4.74
N LYS A 343 11.61 13.08 5.96
CA LYS A 343 12.78 12.21 6.16
C LYS A 343 12.36 10.75 6.00
N PRO A 344 13.05 9.94 5.19
CA PRO A 344 12.82 8.49 5.14
C PRO A 344 13.29 7.83 6.45
N LEU A 345 12.52 6.86 6.92
CA LEU A 345 12.75 6.08 8.16
C LEU A 345 13.99 5.15 8.13
N SER A 346 14.94 5.37 7.21
CA SER A 346 16.15 4.56 7.03
C SER A 346 17.47 5.27 7.39
N GLN A 347 17.43 6.52 7.88
CA GLN A 347 18.63 7.31 8.23
C GLN A 347 18.61 7.90 9.65
N VAL A 348 18.19 7.13 10.67
CA VAL A 348 18.41 7.50 12.10
C VAL A 348 19.40 6.54 12.75
N ALA A 349 20.46 6.23 12.02
CA ALA A 349 21.65 5.55 12.52
C ALA A 349 22.83 6.17 11.79
N ASP A 350 23.15 7.42 12.17
CA ASP A 350 24.47 8.05 12.14
C ASP A 350 24.30 9.56 12.23
N GLY A 351 24.95 10.18 13.22
CA GLY A 351 24.97 11.62 13.39
C GLY A 351 24.94 12.11 14.83
N ASP A 352 25.75 11.52 15.71
CA ASP A 352 26.15 12.16 16.97
C ASP A 352 27.51 12.83 16.73
N ALA A 353 27.48 14.04 16.19
CA ALA A 353 28.64 14.92 16.08
C ALA A 353 28.16 16.35 15.80
N GLN A 354 27.64 17.04 16.82
CA GLN A 354 27.69 18.50 17.02
C GLN A 354 26.67 18.91 18.07
N LEU A 355 27.06 18.86 19.35
CA LEU A 355 26.51 19.69 20.42
C LEU A 355 27.46 19.66 21.64
N ARG A 356 28.73 19.98 21.40
CA ARG A 356 29.66 20.43 22.44
C ARG A 356 29.76 21.95 22.34
N ASN A 357 29.16 22.67 23.30
CA ASN A 357 29.63 23.93 23.90
C ASN A 357 28.47 24.82 24.41
N ARG A 358 28.22 24.76 25.73
CA ARG A 358 28.07 25.90 26.68
C ARG A 358 27.50 25.34 27.99
N LYS A 359 28.30 25.15 29.04
CA LYS A 359 28.87 26.10 30.03
C LYS A 359 27.97 26.29 31.26
N ASN A 360 28.46 25.71 32.36
CA ASN A 360 28.34 26.05 33.80
C ASN A 360 26.99 26.32 34.47
N GLY A 361 26.68 25.46 35.45
CA GLY A 361 25.89 25.74 36.64
C GLY A 361 26.24 24.71 37.74
N LYS A 362 26.66 25.19 38.91
CA LYS A 362 27.27 24.50 40.06
C LYS A 362 26.29 23.63 40.89
N ALA A 363 26.87 22.59 41.54
CA ALA A 363 26.54 22.01 42.85
C ALA A 363 25.20 21.23 42.98
N ASP A 364 25.06 20.07 43.65
CA ASP A 364 25.73 19.55 44.85
C ASP A 364 25.85 18.02 44.88
N LYS A 365 26.88 17.56 45.59
CA LYS A 365 27.22 16.15 45.88
C LYS A 365 26.31 15.56 46.97
N LYS A 366 25.89 14.30 46.81
CA LYS A 366 25.76 13.32 47.91
C LYS A 366 26.13 11.89 47.44
N PRO A 367 26.88 11.11 48.25
CA PRO A 367 27.40 9.81 47.86
C PRO A 367 26.54 8.63 48.36
N ASN A 368 26.90 7.45 47.85
CA ASN A 368 26.64 6.08 48.32
C ASN A 368 25.46 5.30 47.75
N GLY A 369 25.80 4.11 47.24
CA GLY A 369 24.86 3.03 46.98
C GLY A 369 25.32 2.07 45.91
N SER A 370 26.31 1.24 46.24
CA SER A 370 26.76 0.03 45.53
C SER A 370 25.72 -0.66 44.62
N ALA A 371 26.04 -0.83 43.33
CA ALA A 371 25.40 -1.82 42.49
C ALA A 371 26.41 -2.41 41.50
N ALA A 372 26.65 -3.72 41.67
CA ALA A 372 27.55 -4.56 40.91
C ALA A 372 27.42 -4.35 39.39
N SER A 373 28.57 -4.17 38.76
CA SER A 373 28.76 -4.18 37.31
C SER A 373 28.39 -5.55 36.72
N ARG A 374 27.14 -5.71 36.28
CA ARG A 374 26.81 -6.74 35.29
C ARG A 374 27.41 -6.31 33.95
N THR A 375 28.58 -6.88 33.65
CA THR A 375 29.19 -6.92 32.33
C THR A 375 28.14 -7.37 31.32
N GLY A 376 27.61 -6.42 30.54
CA GLY A 376 26.61 -6.69 29.54
C GLY A 376 27.25 -7.37 28.35
N ALA A 377 27.03 -8.68 28.20
CA ALA A 377 27.40 -9.42 27.00
C ALA A 377 26.90 -8.70 25.74
N PRO A 378 27.72 -8.59 24.68
CA PRO A 378 27.33 -7.93 23.44
C PRO A 378 26.09 -8.62 22.86
N ALA A 379 25.07 -7.83 22.53
CA ALA A 379 23.82 -8.33 21.99
C ALA A 379 24.12 -9.22 20.75
N LYS A 380 23.77 -10.51 20.84
CA LYS A 380 23.95 -11.46 19.73
C LYS A 380 23.33 -10.87 18.47
N LYS A 381 24.15 -10.59 17.44
CA LYS A 381 23.68 -10.16 16.11
C LYS A 381 22.65 -11.19 15.65
N SER A 382 21.40 -10.76 15.46
CA SER A 382 20.33 -11.66 15.01
C SER A 382 20.75 -12.36 13.71
N SER A 383 20.59 -13.68 13.65
CA SER A 383 20.91 -14.46 12.45
C SER A 383 20.11 -13.95 11.25
N PHE A 384 20.79 -13.80 10.11
CA PHE A 384 20.18 -13.33 8.87
C PHE A 384 19.24 -14.38 8.27
N ALA A 385 19.67 -15.64 8.25
CA ALA A 385 18.99 -16.74 7.57
C ALA A 385 17.52 -16.92 8.00
N PRO A 386 17.15 -16.93 9.30
CA PRO A 386 15.75 -17.07 9.69
C PRO A 386 14.87 -15.91 9.23
N LYS A 387 15.40 -14.68 9.24
CA LYS A 387 14.68 -13.49 8.74
C LYS A 387 14.52 -13.51 7.22
N ALA A 388 15.55 -13.96 6.51
CA ALA A 388 15.51 -14.14 5.06
C ALA A 388 14.49 -15.22 4.66
N ALA A 389 14.51 -16.38 5.33
CA ALA A 389 13.53 -17.44 5.10
C ALA A 389 12.10 -16.96 5.38
N ALA A 390 11.88 -16.28 6.51
CA ALA A 390 10.57 -15.71 6.84
C ALA A 390 10.09 -14.69 5.78
N ALA A 391 10.99 -13.85 5.26
CA ALA A 391 10.66 -12.93 4.18
C ALA A 391 10.24 -13.68 2.90
N ILE A 392 11.02 -14.66 2.45
CA ILE A 392 10.69 -15.48 1.25
C ILE A 392 9.34 -16.17 1.43
N VAL A 393 9.09 -16.80 2.59
CA VAL A 393 7.81 -17.44 2.89
C VAL A 393 6.66 -16.43 2.88
N THR A 394 6.86 -15.22 3.41
CA THR A 394 5.84 -14.17 3.38
C THR A 394 5.46 -13.81 1.95
N PHE A 395 6.46 -13.64 1.07
CA PHE A 395 6.23 -13.36 -0.34
C PHE A 395 5.57 -14.55 -1.05
N ALA A 396 6.01 -15.78 -0.81
CA ALA A 396 5.39 -16.97 -1.38
C ALA A 396 3.91 -17.10 -0.99
N MET A 397 3.57 -16.85 0.28
CA MET A 397 2.18 -16.82 0.75
C MET A 397 1.37 -15.70 0.10
N SER A 398 1.96 -14.51 -0.09
CA SER A 398 1.34 -13.43 -0.86
C SER A 398 1.09 -13.85 -2.31
N GLY A 399 2.02 -14.58 -2.92
CA GLY A 399 1.87 -15.16 -4.25
C GLY A 399 0.70 -16.14 -4.36
N ILE A 400 0.60 -17.10 -3.43
CA ILE A 400 -0.53 -18.05 -3.35
C ILE A 400 -1.85 -17.30 -3.19
N PHE A 401 -1.87 -16.24 -2.39
CA PHE A 401 -3.06 -15.41 -2.24
C PHE A 401 -3.47 -14.71 -3.55
N HIS A 402 -2.51 -14.21 -4.34
CA HIS A 402 -2.83 -13.62 -5.64
C HIS A 402 -3.32 -14.67 -6.64
N GLU A 403 -2.80 -15.90 -6.59
CA GLU A 403 -3.37 -17.03 -7.36
C GLU A 403 -4.81 -17.34 -6.92
N HIS A 404 -5.09 -17.27 -5.61
CA HIS A 404 -6.45 -17.42 -5.09
C HIS A 404 -7.38 -16.30 -5.60
N ILE A 405 -6.92 -15.04 -5.61
CA ILE A 405 -7.69 -13.94 -6.20
C ILE A 405 -7.95 -14.19 -7.69
N THR A 406 -6.92 -14.52 -8.48
CA THR A 406 -7.09 -14.73 -9.92
C THR A 406 -7.96 -15.95 -10.20
N TYR A 407 -7.89 -17.01 -9.41
CA TYR A 407 -8.77 -18.17 -9.54
C TYR A 407 -10.24 -17.76 -9.39
N PHE A 408 -10.57 -17.04 -8.30
CA PHE A 408 -11.95 -16.65 -8.03
C PHE A 408 -12.45 -15.49 -8.89
N THR A 409 -11.55 -14.67 -9.45
CA THR A 409 -11.92 -13.54 -10.32
C THR A 409 -11.96 -13.95 -11.79
N LEU A 410 -10.88 -14.56 -12.27
CA LEU A 410 -10.61 -14.82 -13.68
C LEU A 410 -10.93 -16.27 -14.08
N GLY A 411 -11.04 -17.18 -13.11
CA GLY A 411 -11.34 -18.59 -13.33
C GLY A 411 -10.13 -19.48 -13.55
N PHE A 412 -8.92 -18.96 -13.33
CA PHE A 412 -7.68 -19.74 -13.45
C PHE A 412 -6.60 -19.27 -12.47
N ALA A 413 -5.71 -20.20 -12.13
CA ALA A 413 -4.49 -19.96 -11.37
C ALA A 413 -3.38 -20.75 -12.05
N ASN A 414 -2.37 -20.05 -12.55
CA ASN A 414 -1.32 -20.65 -13.39
C ASN A 414 0.09 -20.47 -12.81
N GLY A 415 0.21 -19.90 -11.61
CA GLY A 415 1.47 -19.74 -10.91
C GLY A 415 2.30 -18.53 -11.32
N GLU A 416 1.85 -17.72 -12.29
CA GLU A 416 2.57 -16.51 -12.72
C GLU A 416 2.65 -15.49 -11.58
N ASN A 417 1.55 -15.25 -10.86
CA ASN A 417 1.55 -14.34 -9.71
C ASN A 417 2.37 -14.91 -8.56
N PHE A 418 2.30 -16.23 -8.33
CA PHE A 418 3.15 -16.88 -7.35
C PHE A 418 4.63 -16.63 -7.62
N LEU A 419 5.08 -16.84 -8.87
CA LEU A 419 6.46 -16.62 -9.27
C LEU A 419 6.85 -15.13 -9.17
N PHE A 420 5.96 -14.21 -9.56
CA PHE A 420 6.18 -12.77 -9.41
C PHE A 420 6.52 -12.41 -7.96
N PHE A 421 5.70 -12.82 -6.99
CA PHE A 421 5.97 -12.50 -5.58
C PHE A 421 7.21 -13.23 -5.06
N LEU A 422 7.45 -14.48 -5.46
CA LEU A 422 8.64 -15.22 -5.04
C LEU A 422 9.94 -14.53 -5.48
N LEU A 423 10.01 -14.08 -6.74
CA LEU A 423 11.15 -13.32 -7.27
C LEU A 423 11.36 -12.01 -6.51
N ASN A 424 10.27 -11.31 -6.17
CA ASN A 424 10.33 -10.10 -5.33
C ASN A 424 10.84 -10.39 -3.91
N GLY A 425 10.48 -11.54 -3.34
CA GLY A 425 10.99 -12.00 -2.04
C GLY A 425 12.49 -12.28 -2.09
N VAL A 426 12.95 -13.00 -3.11
CA VAL A 426 14.38 -13.25 -3.34
C VAL A 426 15.14 -11.94 -3.53
N ALA A 427 14.65 -11.04 -4.40
CA ALA A 427 15.27 -9.74 -4.62
C ALA A 427 15.34 -8.89 -3.33
N THR A 428 14.31 -8.95 -2.48
CA THR A 428 14.31 -8.27 -1.16
C THR A 428 15.38 -8.83 -0.22
N VAL A 429 15.52 -10.16 -0.17
CA VAL A 429 16.57 -10.82 0.61
C VAL A 429 17.95 -10.50 0.08
N THR A 430 18.15 -10.56 -1.24
CA THR A 430 19.41 -10.23 -1.91
C THR A 430 19.81 -8.79 -1.66
N ALA A 431 18.89 -7.82 -1.79
CA ALA A 431 19.15 -6.42 -1.48
C ALA A 431 19.54 -6.20 -0.02
N THR A 432 18.87 -6.91 0.91
CA THR A 432 19.18 -6.84 2.34
C THR A 432 20.54 -7.48 2.67
N TRP A 433 20.85 -8.60 2.03
CA TRP A 433 22.15 -9.26 2.13
C TRP A 433 23.27 -8.36 1.61
N PHE A 434 23.11 -7.79 0.41
CA PHE A 434 24.10 -6.90 -0.20
C PHE A 434 24.39 -5.70 0.70
N LYS A 435 23.35 -5.00 1.18
CA LYS A 435 23.50 -3.88 2.11
C LYS A 435 24.24 -4.27 3.40
N ARG A 436 24.01 -5.49 3.90
CA ARG A 436 24.66 -5.99 5.13
C ARG A 436 26.10 -6.43 4.91
N THR A 437 26.40 -7.02 3.76
CA THR A 437 27.72 -7.60 3.44
C THR A 437 28.68 -6.55 2.89
N TYR A 438 28.18 -5.60 2.10
CA TYR A 438 28.97 -4.57 1.42
C TYR A 438 28.41 -3.15 1.65
N PRO A 439 28.37 -2.66 2.90
CA PRO A 439 27.80 -1.35 3.22
C PRO A 439 28.48 -0.20 2.48
N GLU A 440 29.82 -0.21 2.41
CA GLU A 440 30.59 0.85 1.72
C GLU A 440 30.31 0.91 0.21
N LEU A 441 30.08 -0.23 -0.43
CA LEU A 441 29.71 -0.26 -1.85
C LEU A 441 28.27 0.21 -2.03
N ASN A 442 27.35 -0.23 -1.17
CA ASN A 442 25.96 0.19 -1.19
C ASN A 442 25.83 1.73 -1.06
N ASP A 443 26.61 2.34 -0.17
CA ASP A 443 26.52 3.78 0.10
C ASP A 443 27.14 4.63 -1.02
N LYS A 444 27.98 4.03 -1.87
CA LYS A 444 28.49 4.66 -3.09
C LYS A 444 27.50 4.64 -4.25
N ILE A 445 26.43 3.85 -4.19
CA ILE A 445 25.44 3.78 -5.28
C ILE A 445 24.61 5.06 -5.29
N PRO A 446 24.65 5.87 -6.38
CA PRO A 446 23.84 7.07 -6.46
C PRO A 446 22.34 6.73 -6.42
N THR A 447 21.56 7.58 -5.76
CA THR A 447 20.11 7.38 -5.58
C THR A 447 19.36 7.14 -6.89
N TRP A 448 19.66 7.91 -7.93
CA TRP A 448 19.02 7.77 -9.24
C TRP A 448 19.31 6.41 -9.88
N LEU A 449 20.52 5.87 -9.69
CA LEU A 449 20.90 4.56 -10.22
C LEU A 449 20.14 3.45 -9.48
N SER A 450 19.98 3.57 -8.15
CA SER A 450 19.17 2.61 -7.39
C SER A 450 17.71 2.58 -7.82
N VAL A 451 17.14 3.76 -8.11
CA VAL A 451 15.77 3.88 -8.65
C VAL A 451 15.67 3.21 -10.01
N ILE A 452 16.61 3.47 -10.94
CA ILE A 452 16.64 2.82 -12.26
C ILE A 452 16.77 1.31 -12.12
N MET A 453 17.69 0.81 -11.28
CA MET A 453 17.85 -0.63 -11.05
C MET A 453 16.56 -1.29 -10.55
N LEU A 454 15.84 -0.62 -9.63
CA LEU A 454 14.57 -1.11 -9.13
C LEU A 454 13.49 -1.17 -10.22
N HIS A 455 13.37 -0.12 -11.04
CA HIS A 455 12.40 -0.09 -12.13
C HIS A 455 12.76 -1.07 -13.25
N VAL A 456 14.04 -1.25 -13.59
CA VAL A 456 14.47 -2.30 -14.52
C VAL A 456 14.10 -3.68 -14.01
N PHE A 457 14.28 -3.94 -12.71
CA PHE A 457 13.80 -5.17 -12.10
C PHE A 457 12.28 -5.32 -12.24
N PHE A 458 11.49 -4.30 -11.89
CA PHE A 458 10.03 -4.37 -12.03
C PHE A 458 9.59 -4.60 -13.47
N VAL A 459 10.12 -3.85 -14.43
CA VAL A 459 9.85 -4.02 -15.86
C VAL A 459 10.16 -5.46 -16.30
N SER A 460 11.20 -6.10 -15.74
CA SER A 460 11.51 -7.49 -16.09
C SER A 460 10.51 -8.52 -15.55
N VAL A 461 9.94 -8.30 -14.35
CA VAL A 461 9.05 -9.26 -13.69
C VAL A 461 7.57 -8.94 -13.84
N ILE A 462 7.20 -7.70 -14.18
CA ILE A 462 5.80 -7.23 -14.23
C ILE A 462 4.89 -8.02 -15.17
N PRO A 463 5.36 -8.62 -16.29
CA PRO A 463 4.49 -9.48 -17.09
C PRO A 463 3.94 -10.67 -16.30
N LEU A 464 4.70 -11.22 -15.35
CA LEU A 464 4.22 -12.31 -14.50
C LEU A 464 3.01 -11.89 -13.63
N PHE A 465 2.89 -10.60 -13.32
CA PHE A 465 1.74 -10.08 -12.59
C PHE A 465 0.59 -9.64 -13.51
N CYS A 466 0.92 -9.00 -14.63
CA CYS A 466 -0.04 -8.33 -15.51
C CYS A 466 -0.67 -9.25 -16.55
N SER A 467 0.05 -10.27 -17.01
CA SER A 467 -0.42 -11.18 -18.08
C SER A 467 -1.75 -11.87 -17.76
N PRO A 468 -2.04 -12.34 -16.52
CA PRO A 468 -3.34 -12.90 -16.18
C PRO A 468 -4.50 -11.92 -16.43
N PHE A 469 -4.32 -10.64 -16.06
CA PHE A 469 -5.36 -9.62 -16.21
C PHE A 469 -5.58 -9.19 -17.67
N ILE A 470 -4.50 -9.15 -18.47
CA ILE A 470 -4.59 -8.88 -19.90
C ILE A 470 -5.34 -10.02 -20.58
N ARG A 471 -4.92 -11.28 -20.36
CA ARG A 471 -5.56 -12.47 -20.96
C ARG A 471 -7.03 -12.62 -20.60
N SER A 472 -7.43 -12.20 -19.41
CA SER A 472 -8.82 -12.31 -18.96
C SER A 472 -9.71 -11.15 -19.44
N GLY A 473 -9.15 -10.09 -20.02
CA GLY A 473 -9.90 -8.88 -20.37
C GLY A 473 -10.39 -8.09 -19.15
N PHE A 474 -9.74 -8.21 -17.99
CA PHE A 474 -10.16 -7.53 -16.75
C PHE A 474 -10.25 -6.01 -16.95
N PHE A 475 -9.20 -5.43 -17.54
CA PHE A 475 -9.11 -3.99 -17.78
C PHE A 475 -9.93 -3.53 -18.97
N VAL A 476 -10.25 -4.42 -19.92
CA VAL A 476 -11.22 -4.16 -20.99
C VAL A 476 -12.62 -3.95 -20.39
N GLN A 477 -13.01 -4.75 -19.39
CA GLN A 477 -14.26 -4.49 -18.67
C GLN A 477 -14.19 -3.17 -17.87
N LEU A 478 -13.06 -2.84 -17.25
CA LEU A 478 -12.89 -1.56 -16.55
C LEU A 478 -12.94 -0.37 -17.51
N GLU A 479 -12.47 -0.53 -18.74
CA GLU A 479 -12.60 0.47 -19.81
C GLU A 479 -14.08 0.71 -20.17
N ALA A 480 -14.91 -0.34 -20.21
CA ALA A 480 -16.34 -0.18 -20.41
C ALA A 480 -16.98 0.67 -19.29
N LEU A 481 -16.52 0.54 -18.04
CA LEU A 481 -16.97 1.41 -16.93
C LEU A 481 -16.59 2.88 -17.18
N ARG A 482 -15.39 3.15 -17.71
CA ARG A 482 -14.97 4.51 -18.08
C ARG A 482 -15.99 5.14 -19.05
N TYR A 483 -16.40 4.43 -20.10
CA TYR A 483 -17.37 4.94 -21.07
C TYR A 483 -18.80 5.10 -20.52
N GLU A 484 -19.16 4.38 -19.45
CA GLU A 484 -20.42 4.64 -18.74
C GLU A 484 -20.37 5.90 -17.87
N LEU A 485 -19.18 6.28 -17.41
CA LEU A 485 -18.97 7.46 -16.56
C LEU A 485 -18.67 8.73 -17.35
N MET A 486 -17.99 8.62 -18.50
CA MET A 486 -17.62 9.78 -19.32
C MET A 486 -18.80 10.30 -20.14
N PRO A 487 -18.97 11.63 -20.24
CA PRO A 487 -20.05 12.23 -21.01
C PRO A 487 -19.70 12.26 -22.51
N ILE A 488 -19.57 11.12 -23.18
CA ILE A 488 -19.26 11.04 -24.62
C ILE A 488 -20.46 10.44 -25.38
N ARG A 489 -20.78 11.03 -26.55
CA ARG A 489 -21.97 10.73 -27.36
C ARG A 489 -21.79 9.45 -28.18
N ASP A 490 -20.75 9.42 -29.00
CA ASP A 490 -20.37 8.23 -29.75
C ASP A 490 -19.47 7.41 -28.82
N ARG A 491 -19.98 6.25 -28.36
CA ARG A 491 -19.26 5.36 -27.44
C ARG A 491 -18.51 4.31 -28.26
N PRO A 492 -17.26 4.52 -28.71
CA PRO A 492 -16.42 3.37 -29.02
C PRO A 492 -16.37 2.57 -27.71
N ARG A 493 -16.82 1.32 -27.74
CA ARG A 493 -17.00 0.59 -26.49
C ARG A 493 -15.66 0.14 -25.88
N GLY A 494 -14.56 0.28 -26.63
CA GLY A 494 -13.18 0.18 -26.20
C GLY A 494 -12.22 0.89 -27.17
N SER A 495 -11.03 1.23 -26.70
CA SER A 495 -10.03 2.03 -27.40
C SER A 495 -8.62 1.77 -26.87
N PHE A 496 -7.64 1.79 -27.76
CA PHE A 496 -6.24 1.62 -27.43
C PHE A 496 -5.35 2.55 -28.26
N ILE A 497 -4.44 3.22 -27.59
CA ILE A 497 -3.45 4.11 -28.20
C ILE A 497 -2.08 3.42 -28.16
N TYR A 498 -1.47 3.23 -29.33
CA TYR A 498 -0.12 2.70 -29.43
C TYR A 498 0.91 3.76 -29.00
N LEU A 499 1.57 3.54 -27.86
CA LEU A 499 2.72 4.35 -27.38
C LEU A 499 4.04 3.89 -27.97
N PHE A 500 4.22 2.58 -28.00
CA PHE A 500 5.34 1.89 -28.63
C PHE A 500 4.79 1.34 -29.95
N GLY A 501 5.50 1.53 -31.07
CA GLY A 501 5.06 1.12 -32.41
C GLY A 501 4.58 -0.34 -32.47
N GLN A 502 3.91 -0.70 -33.58
CA GLN A 502 3.32 -2.04 -33.73
C GLN A 502 4.33 -3.17 -33.64
#